data_AF-A0A852MBL6-F1
#
_entry.id   AF-A0A852MBL6-F1
#
_cell.length_a   1.000
_cell.length_b   1.000
_cell.length_c   1.000
_cell.angle_alpha   90.00
_cell.angle_beta   90.00
_cell.angle_gamma   90.00
#
_symmetry.space_group_name_H-M   'P 1'
#
loop_
_entity.id
_entity.type
_entity.pdbx_description
1 polymer ?
#
loop_
_entity_poly.entity_id
_entity_poly.type
_entity_poly.pdbx_seq_one_letter_code
_entity_poly.pdbx_strand_id
1 'polypeptide(L)'
;VISSRRAHLRLCLERLKGMVPLGPDAGRHTTLSLLTRAKLHIKRLEDSDRKAVHQIEQLQREQRHLKRQLEKLGIERIRMDSIGSSVSSEHSDSDRGETLCSGTKQNWLGR
;
A
#
# COMPACT_ATOMS: atom_id res chain seq x y z
N VAL A 1 -16.90 -48.03 -12.99
CA VAL A 1 -15.63 -47.33 -12.69
C VAL A 1 -15.59 -46.04 -13.49
N ILE A 2 -15.77 -44.88 -12.88
CA ILE A 2 -15.67 -43.60 -13.60
C ILE A 2 -14.20 -43.42 -13.98
N SER A 3 -13.90 -43.34 -15.29
CA SER A 3 -12.53 -43.21 -15.83
C SER A 3 -11.71 -42.15 -15.08
N SER A 4 -10.48 -42.50 -14.65
CA SER A 4 -9.60 -41.65 -13.83
C SER A 4 -9.41 -40.23 -14.38
N ARG A 5 -9.39 -40.08 -15.71
CA ARG A 5 -9.31 -38.78 -16.39
C ARG A 5 -10.51 -37.86 -16.09
N ARG A 6 -11.73 -38.42 -16.03
CA ARG A 6 -12.96 -37.66 -15.76
C ARG A 6 -13.04 -37.23 -14.29
N ALA A 7 -12.56 -38.06 -13.38
CA ALA A 7 -12.45 -37.71 -11.95
C ALA A 7 -11.47 -36.56 -11.73
N HIS A 8 -10.29 -36.62 -12.36
CA HIS A 8 -9.28 -35.56 -12.27
C HIS A 8 -9.82 -34.21 -12.80
N LEU A 9 -10.47 -34.21 -13.97
CA LEU A 9 -11.05 -32.99 -14.54
C LEU A 9 -12.08 -32.33 -13.59
N ARG A 10 -12.95 -33.14 -12.98
CA ARG A 10 -13.93 -32.63 -12.00
C ARG A 10 -13.23 -31.93 -10.83
N LEU A 11 -12.17 -32.54 -10.27
CA LEU A 11 -11.40 -31.95 -9.19
C LEU A 11 -10.77 -30.61 -9.60
N CYS A 12 -10.18 -30.52 -10.79
CA CYS A 12 -9.61 -29.26 -11.30
C CYS A 12 -10.67 -28.16 -11.41
N LEU A 13 -11.87 -28.49 -11.90
CA LEU A 13 -12.96 -27.52 -12.02
C LEU A 13 -13.50 -27.07 -10.66
N GLU A 14 -13.63 -27.98 -9.69
CA GLU A 14 -14.04 -27.62 -8.33
C GLU A 14 -13.04 -26.69 -7.65
N ARG A 15 -11.73 -26.94 -7.79
CA ARG A 15 -10.69 -26.02 -7.31
C ARG A 15 -10.79 -24.65 -7.96
N LEU A 16 -11.01 -24.61 -9.28
CA LEU A 16 -11.16 -23.36 -10.02
C LEU A 16 -12.37 -22.55 -9.53
N LYS A 17 -13.49 -23.21 -9.22
CA LYS A 17 -14.69 -22.53 -8.67
C LYS A 17 -14.41 -21.81 -7.35
N GLY A 18 -13.53 -22.36 -6.50
CA GLY A 18 -13.16 -21.73 -5.24
C GLY A 18 -12.34 -20.43 -5.39
N MET A 19 -11.64 -20.26 -6.52
CA MET A 19 -10.80 -19.08 -6.77
C MET A 19 -11.50 -17.98 -7.58
N VAL A 20 -12.57 -18.33 -8.29
CA VAL A 20 -13.28 -17.39 -9.17
C VAL A 20 -14.47 -16.80 -8.40
N PRO A 21 -14.69 -15.47 -8.45
CA PRO A 21 -15.89 -14.86 -7.86
C PRO A 21 -17.11 -15.22 -8.72
N LEU A 22 -17.75 -16.35 -8.40
CA LEU A 22 -18.87 -16.91 -9.15
C LEU A 22 -20.26 -16.39 -8.73
N GLY A 23 -20.34 -15.61 -7.66
CA GLY A 23 -21.61 -15.11 -7.14
C GLY A 23 -22.52 -16.23 -6.59
N PRO A 24 -23.73 -15.90 -6.14
CA PRO A 24 -24.62 -16.82 -5.44
C PRO A 24 -25.17 -17.97 -6.30
N ASP A 25 -24.98 -17.94 -7.64
CA ASP A 25 -25.49 -18.94 -8.57
C ASP A 25 -24.42 -20.02 -8.93
N ALA A 26 -23.50 -20.29 -8.00
CA ALA A 26 -22.37 -21.21 -8.18
C ALA A 26 -22.80 -22.63 -8.65
N GLY A 27 -24.02 -23.06 -8.34
CA GLY A 27 -24.57 -24.35 -8.72
C GLY A 27 -25.02 -24.49 -10.20
N ARG A 28 -25.25 -23.39 -10.92
CA ARG A 28 -25.74 -23.40 -12.32
C ARG A 28 -24.66 -23.23 -13.39
N HIS A 29 -23.43 -22.98 -12.98
CA HIS A 29 -22.37 -22.64 -13.92
C HIS A 29 -21.92 -23.85 -14.75
N THR A 30 -21.89 -23.67 -16.07
CA THR A 30 -21.27 -24.61 -17.02
C THR A 30 -19.74 -24.45 -17.01
N THR A 31 -19.00 -25.48 -17.47
CA THR A 31 -17.53 -25.40 -17.61
C THR A 31 -17.08 -24.19 -18.43
N LEU A 32 -17.78 -23.88 -19.52
CA LEU A 32 -17.47 -22.71 -20.34
C LEU A 32 -17.62 -21.40 -19.55
N SER A 33 -18.73 -21.22 -18.83
CA SER A 33 -18.98 -20.01 -18.04
C SER A 33 -17.92 -19.79 -16.95
N LEU A 34 -17.45 -20.88 -16.33
CA LEU A 34 -16.39 -20.85 -15.33
C LEU A 34 -15.06 -20.37 -15.94
N LEU A 35 -14.66 -20.93 -17.08
CA LEU A 35 -13.41 -20.57 -17.76
C LEU A 35 -13.43 -19.11 -18.22
N THR A 36 -14.56 -18.64 -18.77
CA THR A 36 -14.72 -17.23 -19.18
C THR A 36 -14.60 -16.28 -18.00
N ARG A 37 -15.26 -16.58 -16.87
CA ARG A 37 -15.16 -15.76 -15.65
C ARG A 37 -13.77 -15.80 -15.03
N ALA A 38 -13.08 -16.94 -15.06
CA ALA A 38 -11.70 -17.05 -14.60
C ALA A 38 -10.78 -16.12 -15.40
N LYS A 39 -10.87 -16.15 -16.74
CA LYS A 39 -10.11 -15.27 -17.62
C LYS A 39 -10.39 -13.79 -17.35
N LEU A 40 -11.66 -13.44 -17.13
CA LEU A 40 -12.04 -12.07 -16.75
C LEU A 40 -11.52 -11.69 -15.36
N HIS A 41 -11.51 -12.62 -14.41
CA HIS A 41 -11.01 -12.36 -13.07
C HIS A 41 -9.52 -12.05 -13.06
N ILE A 42 -8.71 -12.80 -13.81
CA ILE A 42 -7.28 -12.52 -13.99
C ILE A 42 -7.08 -11.10 -14.51
N LYS A 43 -7.76 -10.71 -15.60
CA LYS A 43 -7.67 -9.35 -16.15
C LYS A 43 -8.04 -8.27 -15.13
N ARG A 44 -9.09 -8.48 -14.34
CA ARG A 44 -9.48 -7.53 -13.30
C ARG A 44 -8.45 -7.42 -12.19
N LEU A 45 -7.82 -8.52 -11.79
CA LEU A 45 -6.73 -8.48 -10.81
C LEU A 45 -5.55 -7.69 -11.35
N GLU A 46 -5.13 -7.97 -12.59
CA GLU A 46 -4.05 -7.23 -13.25
C GLU A 46 -4.36 -5.72 -13.34
N ASP A 47 -5.60 -5.35 -13.67
CA ASP A 47 -6.04 -3.96 -13.74
C ASP A 47 -6.04 -3.28 -12.37
N SER A 48 -6.52 -3.98 -11.34
CA SER A 48 -6.52 -3.51 -9.96
C SER A 48 -5.12 -3.29 -9.42
N ASP A 49 -4.18 -4.21 -9.70
CA ASP A 49 -2.78 -4.08 -9.29
C ASP A 49 -2.14 -2.86 -9.94
N ARG A 50 -2.37 -2.63 -11.24
CA ARG A 50 -1.87 -1.42 -11.93
C ARG A 50 -2.43 -0.13 -11.31
N LYS A 51 -3.71 -0.11 -10.94
CA LYS A 51 -4.32 1.05 -10.27
C LYS A 51 -3.78 1.24 -8.86
N ALA A 52 -3.57 0.17 -8.11
CA ALA A 52 -3.03 0.23 -6.76
C ALA A 52 -1.62 0.82 -6.75
N VAL A 53 -0.76 0.41 -7.69
CA VAL A 53 0.58 1.00 -7.86
C VAL A 53 0.48 2.51 -8.12
N HIS A 54 -0.40 2.92 -9.03
CA HIS A 54 -0.59 4.34 -9.32
C HIS A 54 -1.07 5.12 -8.08
N GLN A 55 -2.01 4.55 -7.32
CA GLN A 55 -2.52 5.17 -6.10
C GLN A 55 -1.42 5.33 -5.05
N ILE A 56 -0.56 4.32 -4.87
CA ILE A 56 0.60 4.39 -3.97
C ILE A 56 1.51 5.57 -4.39
N GLU A 57 1.82 5.70 -5.67
CA GLU A 57 2.66 6.80 -6.14
C GLU A 57 2.03 8.18 -5.87
N GLN A 58 0.72 8.33 -6.08
CA GLN A 58 0.02 9.58 -5.80
C GLN A 58 0.08 9.93 -4.30
N LEU A 59 -0.25 8.97 -3.44
CA LEU A 59 -0.20 9.17 -1.99
C LEU A 59 1.22 9.48 -1.51
N GLN A 60 2.25 8.87 -2.11
CA GLN A 60 3.63 9.21 -1.81
C GLN A 60 4.01 10.63 -2.25
N ARG A 61 3.50 11.12 -3.39
CA ARG A 61 3.68 12.52 -3.82
C ARG A 61 3.01 13.48 -2.84
N GLU A 62 1.78 13.20 -2.45
CA GLU A 62 1.03 13.99 -1.46
C GLU A 62 1.74 14.00 -0.11
N GLN A 63 2.19 12.86 0.40
CA GLN A 63 2.94 12.79 1.64
C GLN A 63 4.20 13.66 1.58
N ARG A 64 4.95 13.64 0.47
CA ARG A 64 6.12 14.51 0.27
C ARG A 64 5.72 15.99 0.21
N HIS A 65 4.61 16.32 -0.42
CA HIS A 65 4.11 17.69 -0.49
C HIS A 65 3.75 18.22 0.90
N LEU A 66 2.93 17.47 1.64
CA LEU A 66 2.51 17.81 3.01
C LEU A 66 3.70 17.94 3.96
N LYS A 67 4.69 17.04 3.87
CA LYS A 67 5.92 17.14 4.68
C LYS A 67 6.67 18.45 4.43
N ARG A 68 6.82 18.88 3.18
CA ARG A 68 7.45 20.17 2.85
C ARG A 68 6.64 21.36 3.33
N GLN A 69 5.31 21.28 3.32
CA GLN A 69 4.46 22.34 3.88
C GLN A 69 4.64 22.45 5.39
N LEU A 70 4.70 21.31 6.09
CA LEU A 70 4.97 21.28 7.53
C LEU A 70 6.37 21.82 7.87
N GLU A 71 7.40 21.48 7.07
CA GLU A 71 8.74 22.04 7.23
C GLU A 71 8.74 23.57 7.09
N LYS A 72 8.06 24.13 6.09
CA LYS A 72 7.93 25.59 5.92
C LYS A 72 7.27 26.27 7.11
N LEU A 73 6.14 25.73 7.57
CA LEU A 73 5.41 26.26 8.73
C LEU A 73 6.18 26.05 10.05
N GLY A 74 6.98 24.98 10.15
CA GLY A 74 7.90 24.76 11.27
C GLY A 74 9.04 25.77 11.31
N ILE A 75 9.62 26.09 10.16
CA ILE A 75 10.67 27.12 10.01
C ILE A 75 10.13 28.52 10.29
N GLU A 76 8.88 28.81 9.88
CA GLU A 76 8.22 30.08 10.16
C GLU A 76 7.96 30.28 11.66
N ARG A 77 7.62 29.20 12.39
CA ARG A 77 7.53 29.24 13.86
C ARG A 77 8.87 29.54 14.53
N ILE A 78 9.96 28.85 14.14
CA ILE A 78 11.34 29.03 14.70
C ILE A 78 11.95 30.41 14.38
N ARG A 79 11.45 31.09 13.33
CA ARG A 79 11.88 32.46 13.03
C ARG A 79 11.13 33.50 13.86
N MET A 80 9.89 33.23 14.24
CA MET A 80 9.01 34.22 14.88
C MET A 80 9.22 34.32 16.40
N ASP A 81 9.71 33.26 17.03
CA ASP A 81 10.14 33.19 18.43
C ASP A 81 11.54 33.77 18.69
N SER A 82 12.28 34.21 17.66
CA SER A 82 13.65 34.75 17.80
C SER A 82 13.82 36.27 17.56
N ILE A 83 12.74 37.03 17.33
CA ILE A 83 12.81 38.49 17.11
C ILE A 83 12.50 39.33 18.38
N GLY A 84 12.58 38.74 19.57
CA GLY A 84 12.04 39.36 20.80
C GLY A 84 12.94 39.40 22.05
N SER A 85 14.24 39.16 21.99
CA SER A 85 15.09 39.33 23.18
C SER A 85 16.47 39.91 22.84
N SER A 86 16.57 41.22 23.03
CA SER A 86 17.82 41.95 23.19
C SER A 86 18.19 41.98 24.68
N VAL A 87 19.49 41.81 24.96
CA VAL A 87 20.22 42.06 26.23
C VAL A 87 20.33 40.91 27.26
N SER A 88 21.54 40.33 27.25
CA SER A 88 22.38 39.88 28.39
C SER A 88 22.13 38.56 29.12
N SER A 89 23.09 37.63 29.00
CA SER A 89 23.86 37.07 30.12
C SER A 89 25.00 36.21 29.59
N GLU A 90 26.21 36.52 30.04
CA GLU A 90 27.42 35.72 29.83
C GLU A 90 27.31 34.35 30.51
N HIS A 91 28.03 33.37 29.94
CA HIS A 91 28.41 32.07 30.52
C HIS A 91 27.36 30.95 30.59
N SER A 92 27.50 29.94 29.71
CA SER A 92 27.60 28.52 30.12
C SER A 92 28.03 27.65 28.94
N ASP A 93 29.28 27.16 29.02
CA ASP A 93 29.75 26.02 28.25
C ASP A 93 28.98 24.76 28.69
N SER A 94 28.29 24.11 27.75
CA SER A 94 27.85 22.72 27.95
C SER A 94 28.02 21.93 26.65
N ASP A 95 29.03 21.07 26.70
CA ASP A 95 29.53 20.16 25.67
C ASP A 95 28.52 19.03 25.33
N ARG A 96 28.57 18.57 24.07
CA ARG A 96 28.05 17.29 23.51
C ARG A 96 26.55 16.99 23.67
N GLY A 97 25.77 16.61 22.65
CA GLY A 97 26.05 16.10 21.32
C GLY A 97 24.89 15.18 20.90
N GLU A 98 24.54 15.22 19.62
CA GLU A 98 23.79 14.21 18.87
C GLU A 98 22.25 14.18 18.94
N THR A 99 21.69 14.87 17.96
CA THR A 99 20.41 14.59 17.32
C THR A 99 20.30 13.13 16.86
N LEU A 100 19.27 12.39 17.30
CA LEU A 100 18.85 11.15 16.65
C LEU A 100 17.35 11.16 16.35
N CYS A 101 16.99 11.71 15.19
CA CYS A 101 15.70 11.44 14.54
C CYS A 101 15.77 10.04 13.90
N SER A 102 15.64 8.98 14.69
CA SER A 102 15.45 7.62 14.17
C SER A 102 13.97 7.37 13.87
N GLY A 103 13.46 8.02 12.83
CA GLY A 103 12.21 7.62 12.19
C GLY A 103 12.45 6.36 11.36
N THR A 104 12.38 5.19 11.99
CA THR A 104 12.48 3.90 11.31
C THR A 104 11.45 3.81 10.17
N LYS A 105 11.91 3.86 8.92
CA LYS A 105 11.10 3.48 7.76
C LYS A 105 10.94 1.96 7.80
N GLN A 106 9.85 1.50 8.41
CA GLN A 106 9.47 0.10 8.31
C GLN A 106 9.13 -0.21 6.85
N ASN A 107 9.77 -1.27 6.38
CA ASN A 107 9.80 -1.77 5.02
C ASN A 107 8.45 -2.43 4.69
N TRP A 108 7.52 -1.66 4.13
CA TRP A 108 6.26 -2.19 3.60
C TRP A 108 6.43 -2.45 2.12
N LEU A 109 6.88 -3.66 1.75
CA LEU A 109 6.69 -4.33 0.44
C LEU A 109 7.69 -5.50 0.37
N GLY A 110 7.35 -6.62 1.00
CA GLY A 110 8.19 -7.81 0.93
C GLY A 110 7.82 -8.92 1.90
N ARG A 111 6.59 -9.43 1.81
CA ARG A 111 6.24 -10.80 2.20
C ARG A 111 4.87 -11.19 1.66
#